data_AF-A0A1X6Z8V4-F1
#
_entry.id   AF-A0A1X6Z8V4-F1
#
_cell.length_a   1.000
_cell.length_b   1.000
_cell.length_c   1.000
_cell.angle_alpha   90.00
_cell.angle_beta   90.00
_cell.angle_gamma   90.00
#
_symmetry.space_group_name_H-M   'P 1'
#
loop_
_entity.id
_entity.type
_entity.pdbx_description
1 polymer ?
#
loop_
_entity_poly.entity_id
_entity_poly.type
_entity_poly.pdbx_seq_one_letter_code
_entity_poly.pdbx_strand_id
1 'polypeptide(L)' 'MTTPINLNRVRKQKARDAKRVAADANAVKFGRSKAQKRAEEADATRARDHLDGHKKDE' A
#
# COMPACT_ATOMS: atom_id res chain seq x y z
N MET A 1 -11.36 15.80 -37.30
CA MET A 1 -9.89 15.67 -37.13
C MET A 1 -9.63 14.72 -35.98
N THR A 2 -9.00 13.58 -36.23
CA THR A 2 -8.56 12.65 -35.17
C THR A 2 -7.23 13.14 -34.61
N THR A 3 -7.25 13.65 -33.38
CA THR A 3 -6.03 14.01 -32.66
C THR A 3 -5.15 12.77 -32.47
N PRO A 4 -3.83 12.86 -32.71
CA PRO A 4 -2.93 11.73 -32.52
C PRO A 4 -2.87 11.37 -31.02
N ILE A 5 -3.27 10.15 -30.68
CA ILE A 5 -3.25 9.63 -29.31
C ILE A 5 -1.95 8.88 -29.06
N ASN A 6 -1.29 9.20 -27.95
CA ASN A 6 -0.09 8.49 -27.52
C ASN A 6 -0.46 7.12 -26.92
N LEU A 7 -0.25 6.07 -27.70
CA LEU A 7 -0.52 4.67 -27.31
C LEU A 7 0.27 4.22 -26.06
N ASN A 8 1.45 4.77 -25.82
CA ASN A 8 2.24 4.44 -24.63
C ASN A 8 1.57 4.95 -23.36
N ARG A 9 0.96 6.15 -23.39
CA ARG A 9 0.19 6.68 -22.26
C ARG A 9 -1.01 5.79 -21.97
N VAL A 10 -1.72 5.34 -23.00
CA VAL A 10 -2.88 4.43 -22.89
C VAL A 10 -2.47 3.08 -22.29
N ARG A 11 -1.40 2.46 -22.80
CA ARG A 11 -0.88 1.20 -22.24
C ARG A 11 -0.47 1.34 -20.78
N LYS A 12 0.24 2.42 -20.43
CA LYS A 12 0.62 2.70 -19.04
C LYS A 12 -0.60 2.91 -18.14
N GLN A 13 -1.63 3.58 -18.65
CA GLN A 13 -2.87 3.79 -17.90
C GLN A 13 -3.59 2.46 -17.64
N LYS A 14 -3.78 1.64 -18.68
CA LYS A 14 -4.36 0.30 -18.55
C LYS A 14 -3.60 -0.58 -17.55
N ALA A 15 -2.26 -0.52 -17.58
CA ALA A 15 -1.42 -1.26 -16.63
C ALA A 15 -1.60 -0.75 -15.18
N ARG A 16 -1.77 0.56 -14.97
CA ARG A 16 -2.05 1.12 -13.64
C ARG A 16 -3.44 0.70 -13.14
N ASP A 17 -4.44 0.70 -14.00
CA ASP A 17 -5.80 0.33 -13.62
C ASP A 17 -5.92 -1.16 -13.30
N ALA A 18 -5.26 -2.04 -14.08
CA ALA A 18 -5.17 -3.46 -13.76
C ALA A 18 -4.51 -3.71 -12.39
N LYS A 19 -3.47 -2.95 -12.04
CA LYS A 19 -2.83 -3.03 -10.72
C LYS A 19 -3.76 -2.58 -9.59
N ARG A 20 -4.59 -1.56 -9.80
CA ARG A 20 -5.59 -1.12 -8.81
C ARG A 20 -6.63 -2.21 -8.54
N VAL A 21 -7.23 -2.77 -9.59
CA VAL A 21 -8.21 -3.86 -9.46
C VAL A 21 -7.63 -5.06 -8.71
N ALA A 22 -6.39 -5.46 -9.00
CA ALA A 22 -5.72 -6.53 -8.27
C ALA A 22 -5.47 -6.16 -6.80
N ALA A 23 -5.13 -4.90 -6.50
CA ALA A 23 -4.95 -4.43 -5.13
C ALA A 23 -6.28 -4.44 -4.34
N ASP A 24 -7.38 -4.03 -4.97
CA ASP A 24 -8.71 -4.04 -4.36
C ASP A 24 -9.18 -5.47 -4.10
N ALA A 25 -9.00 -6.37 -5.07
CA ALA A 25 -9.29 -7.80 -4.89
C ALA A 25 -8.48 -8.43 -3.76
N ASN A 26 -7.20 -8.06 -3.62
CA ASN A 26 -6.36 -8.49 -2.50
C ASN A 26 -6.81 -7.88 -1.16
N ALA A 27 -7.26 -6.63 -1.14
CA ALA A 27 -7.79 -6.00 0.07
C ALA A 27 -9.04 -6.72 0.56
N VAL A 28 -9.94 -7.11 -0.34
CA VAL A 28 -11.12 -7.93 -0.02
C VAL A 28 -10.71 -9.33 0.44
N LYS A 29 -9.81 -10.00 -0.29
CA LYS A 29 -9.42 -11.39 -0.02
C LYS A 29 -8.65 -11.56 1.29
N PHE A 30 -7.76 -10.63 1.61
CA PHE A 30 -6.85 -10.74 2.75
C PHE A 30 -7.25 -9.81 3.92
N GLY A 31 -8.32 -9.03 3.77
CA GLY A 31 -8.90 -8.17 4.81
C GLY A 31 -8.06 -6.93 5.17
N ARG A 32 -6.81 -6.81 4.69
CA ARG A 32 -5.94 -5.65 4.93
C ARG A 32 -5.18 -5.25 3.67
N SER A 33 -5.26 -3.98 3.32
CA SER A 33 -4.46 -3.37 2.28
C SER A 33 -3.00 -3.20 2.71
N LYS A 34 -2.09 -2.98 1.75
CA LYS A 34 -0.68 -2.70 2.05
C LYS A 34 -0.50 -1.43 2.88
N ALA A 35 -1.36 -0.42 2.70
CA ALA A 35 -1.32 0.80 3.48
C ALA A 35 -1.69 0.56 4.95
N GLN A 36 -2.74 -0.23 5.20
CA GLN A 36 -3.13 -0.62 6.56
C GLN A 36 -2.05 -1.44 7.26
N LYS A 37 -1.45 -2.42 6.57
CA LYS A 37 -0.33 -3.20 7.12
C LYS A 37 0.84 -2.31 7.57
N ARG A 38 1.20 -1.31 6.75
CA ARG A 38 2.27 -0.36 7.10
C ARG A 38 1.93 0.52 8.29
N ALA A 39 0.67 0.96 8.40
CA ALA A 39 0.22 1.73 9.55
C ALA A 39 0.28 0.88 10.83
N GLU A 40 -0.22 -0.36 10.78
CA GLU A 40 -0.17 -1.31 11.90
C GLU A 40 1.28 -1.64 12.31
N GLU A 41 2.18 -1.86 11.35
CA GLU A 41 3.61 -2.09 11.62
C GLU A 41 4.27 -0.88 12.28
N ALA A 42 3.94 0.34 11.82
CA ALA A 42 4.44 1.57 12.44
C ALA A 42 3.91 1.73 13.86
N ASP A 43 2.62 1.46 14.09
CA ASP A 43 2.00 1.52 15.41
C ASP A 43 2.62 0.49 16.37
N ALA A 44 2.81 -0.74 15.91
CA ALA A 44 3.47 -1.80 16.66
C ALA A 44 4.93 -1.47 16.96
N THR A 45 5.63 -0.77 16.06
CA THR A 45 7.01 -0.31 16.30
C THR A 45 7.03 0.77 17.36
N ARG A 46 6.18 1.80 17.24
CA ARG A 46 6.07 2.86 18.26
C ARG A 46 5.73 2.32 19.64
N ALA A 47 4.82 1.35 19.71
CA ALA A 47 4.46 0.70 20.97
C ALA A 47 5.64 -0.08 21.57
N ARG A 48 6.41 -0.80 20.75
CA ARG A 48 7.63 -1.49 21.20
C ARG A 48 8.68 -0.51 21.71
N ASP A 49 8.99 0.52 20.93
CA ASP A 49 9.99 1.53 21.29
C ASP A 49 9.61 2.26 22.59
N HIS A 50 8.32 2.54 22.78
CA HIS A 50 7.81 3.14 24.02
C HIS A 50 8.02 2.22 25.22
N LEU A 51 7.70 0.92 25.09
CA LEU A 51 7.90 -0.05 26.15
C LEU A 51 9.39 -0.28 26.43
N ASP A 52 10.23 -0.34 25.40
CA ASP A 52 11.67 -0.51 25.53
C ASP A 52 12.31 0.71 26.22
N GLY A 53 11.86 1.93 25.94
CA GLY A 53 12.28 3.13 26.68
C GLY A 53 11.86 3.16 28.15
N HIS A 54 10.88 2.33 28.53
CA HIS A 54 10.44 2.16 29.92
C HIS A 54 11.01 0.92 30.60
N LYS A 55 11.73 0.05 29.88
CA LYS A 55 12.48 -1.05 30.50
C LYS A 55 13.67 -0.47 31.25
N LYS A 56 13.77 -0.83 32.53
CA LYS A 56 15.01 -0.67 33.29
C LYS A 56 15.84 -1.91 33.05
N ASP A 57 17.04 -1.71 32.53
CA ASP A 57 18.06 -2.75 32.47
C ASP A 57 18.49 -3.05 33.92
N GLU A 58 18.00 -4.16 34.48
CA GLU A 58 18.59 -4.82 35.66
C GLU A 58 19.61 -5.88 35.21
#